data_AF-A0A242CZF9-F1
#
_entry.id   AF-A0A242CZF9-F1
#
_cell.length_a   1.000
_cell.length_b   1.000
_cell.length_c   1.000
_cell.angle_alpha   90.00
_cell.angle_beta   90.00
_cell.angle_gamma   90.00
#
_symmetry.space_group_name_H-M   'P 1'
#
loop_
_entity.id
_entity.type
_entity.pdbx_description
1 polymer ?
#
loop_
_entity_poly.entity_id
_entity_poly.type
_entity_poly.pdbx_seq_one_letter_code
_entity_poly.pdbx_strand_id
1 'polypeptide(L)' 'MTIPQNKLYGESEEEIDVINLKIDPNLGDILKTSPAIYPAYHMNKQHWITVDLSQIDHFEQVAGLIEDSYLLTAK' A
#
# COMPACT_ATOMS: atom_id res chain seq x y z
N MET A 1 -9.23 4.22 -0.40
CA MET A 1 -10.46 3.41 -0.30
C MET A 1 -10.58 2.95 1.12
N THR A 2 -11.80 2.79 1.62
CA THR A 2 -12.04 2.36 3.00
C THR A 2 -12.46 0.89 2.98
N ILE A 3 -11.83 0.07 3.82
CA ILE A 3 -12.12 -1.37 3.94
C ILE A 3 -12.06 -1.81 5.41
N PRO A 4 -12.73 -2.92 5.79
CA PRO A 4 -12.50 -3.54 7.09
C PRO A 4 -11.06 -4.04 7.23
N GLN A 5 -10.42 -3.77 8.36
CA GLN A 5 -9.02 -4.12 8.62
C GLN A 5 -8.71 -5.59 8.35
N ASN A 6 -9.59 -6.51 8.79
CA ASN A 6 -9.45 -7.96 8.58
C ASN A 6 -9.41 -8.41 7.12
N LYS A 7 -9.76 -7.53 6.15
CA LYS A 7 -9.58 -7.80 4.72
C LYS A 7 -8.14 -7.60 4.26
N LEU A 8 -7.34 -6.88 5.03
CA LEU A 8 -5.93 -6.63 4.77
C LEU A 8 -5.03 -7.42 5.72
N TYR A 9 -5.29 -7.34 7.03
CA TYR A 9 -4.55 -8.05 8.08
C TYR A 9 -5.34 -8.12 9.40
N GLY A 10 -4.93 -8.98 10.33
CA GLY A 10 -5.57 -9.09 11.66
C GLY A 10 -7.01 -9.60 11.63
N GLU A 11 -7.74 -9.39 12.73
CA GLU A 11 -9.11 -9.91 12.93
C GLU A 11 -10.18 -8.82 13.10
N SER A 12 -9.80 -7.55 13.26
CA SER A 12 -10.74 -6.46 13.54
C SER A 12 -11.56 -6.06 12.30
N GLU A 13 -12.81 -5.67 12.53
CA GLU A 13 -13.75 -5.19 11.51
C GLU A 13 -13.80 -3.65 11.44
N GLU A 14 -12.87 -2.96 12.11
CA GLU A 14 -12.77 -1.50 12.02
C GLU A 14 -12.42 -1.07 10.58
N GLU A 15 -13.09 -0.02 10.13
CA GLU A 15 -12.87 0.56 8.80
C GLU A 15 -11.56 1.36 8.80
N ILE A 16 -10.65 0.99 7.90
CA ILE A 16 -9.36 1.66 7.70
C ILE A 16 -9.27 2.23 6.28
N ASP A 17 -8.58 3.36 6.15
CA ASP A 17 -8.29 3.95 4.85
C ASP A 17 -6.98 3.42 4.30
N VAL A 18 -7.07 2.85 3.09
CA VAL A 18 -5.94 2.24 2.41
C VAL A 18 -5.81 2.79 0.98
N ILE A 19 -4.59 2.75 0.45
CA ILE A 19 -4.31 3.11 -0.95
C ILE A 19 -3.54 2.01 -1.65
N ASN A 20 -3.87 1.76 -2.91
CA ASN A 20 -3.08 0.87 -3.77
C ASN A 20 -2.11 1.71 -4.59
N LEU A 21 -0.84 1.35 -4.55
CA LEU A 21 0.23 2.02 -5.29
C LEU A 21 0.94 1.03 -6.19
N LYS A 22 1.20 1.44 -7.43
CA LYS A 22 2.00 0.68 -8.38
C LYS A 22 3.47 0.83 -8.00
N ILE A 23 4.22 -0.25 -8.09
CA ILE A 23 5.63 -0.30 -7.71
C ILE A 23 6.46 -1.00 -8.79
N ASP A 24 7.77 -0.76 -8.76
CA ASP A 24 8.72 -1.65 -9.41
C ASP A 24 8.68 -3.02 -8.69
N PRO A 25 8.40 -4.13 -9.39
CA PRO A 25 8.39 -5.47 -8.80
C PRO A 25 9.67 -5.84 -8.04
N ASN A 26 10.82 -5.28 -8.42
CA ASN A 26 12.10 -5.51 -7.75
C ASN A 26 12.17 -4.88 -6.35
N LEU A 27 11.32 -3.90 -6.05
CA LEU A 27 11.28 -3.22 -4.75
C LEU A 27 10.21 -3.80 -3.81
N GLY A 28 9.31 -4.66 -4.31
CA GLY A 28 8.14 -5.10 -3.55
C GLY A 28 8.48 -5.74 -2.20
N ASP A 29 9.47 -6.64 -2.16
CA ASP A 29 9.88 -7.30 -0.92
C ASP A 29 10.53 -6.34 0.09
N ILE A 30 11.27 -5.34 -0.39
CA ILE A 30 11.88 -4.31 0.45
C ILE A 30 10.77 -3.42 1.05
N LEU A 31 9.81 -2.98 0.24
CA LEU A 31 8.73 -2.10 0.69
C LEU A 31 7.82 -2.76 1.74
N LYS A 32 7.53 -4.06 1.58
CA LYS A 32 6.75 -4.85 2.56
C LYS A 32 7.47 -5.09 3.90
N THR A 33 8.70 -4.60 4.09
CA THR A 33 9.34 -4.58 5.42
C THR A 33 8.78 -3.48 6.33
N SER A 34 8.12 -2.48 5.74
CA SER A 34 7.36 -1.48 6.50
C SER A 34 6.11 -2.10 7.11
N PRO A 35 5.78 -1.82 8.39
CA PRO A 35 4.56 -2.34 9.01
C PRO A 35 3.29 -1.86 8.33
N ALA A 36 3.32 -0.68 7.68
CA ALA A 36 2.17 -0.09 7.01
C ALA A 36 1.90 -0.65 5.59
N ILE A 37 2.78 -1.51 5.05
CA ILE A 37 2.75 -1.95 3.65
C ILE A 37 2.44 -3.45 3.54
N TYR A 38 1.40 -3.76 2.78
CA TYR A 38 0.83 -5.10 2.63
C TYR A 38 0.80 -5.56 1.16
N PRO A 39 0.66 -6.88 0.91
CA PRO A 39 0.35 -7.39 -0.43
C PRO A 39 -0.89 -6.72 -1.01
N ALA A 40 -0.88 -6.47 -2.32
CA ALA A 40 -1.95 -5.71 -2.96
C ALA A 40 -3.36 -6.31 -2.75
N TYR A 41 -4.27 -5.46 -2.31
CA TYR A 41 -5.70 -5.71 -2.20
C TYR A 41 -6.38 -5.54 -3.57
N HIS A 42 -7.01 -6.60 -4.07
CA HIS A 42 -7.64 -6.71 -5.41
C HIS A 42 -6.79 -6.40 -6.64
N MET A 43 -5.52 -6.02 -6.47
CA MET A 43 -4.59 -5.75 -7.57
C MET A 43 -3.54 -6.86 -7.72
N ASN A 44 -2.76 -6.78 -8.80
CA ASN A 44 -1.66 -7.73 -9.02
C ASN A 44 -0.56 -7.54 -7.95
N LYS A 45 -0.36 -8.56 -7.12
CA LYS A 45 0.57 -8.56 -5.96
C LYS A 45 2.05 -8.45 -6.31
N GLN A 46 2.44 -8.60 -7.58
CA GLN A 46 3.81 -8.37 -8.04
C GLN A 46 4.07 -6.91 -8.42
N HIS A 47 3.05 -6.20 -8.89
CA HIS A 47 3.19 -4.83 -9.42
C HIS A 47 2.58 -3.75 -8.54
N TRP A 48 1.86 -4.15 -7.50
CA TRP A 48 1.12 -3.25 -6.63
C TRP A 48 1.33 -3.64 -5.18
N ILE A 49 1.16 -2.65 -4.31
CA ILE A 49 1.09 -2.81 -2.85
C ILE A 49 -0.15 -2.10 -2.34
N THR A 50 -0.58 -2.46 -1.13
CA THR A 50 -1.58 -1.70 -0.37
C THR A 50 -0.91 -1.07 0.83
N VAL A 51 -1.09 0.22 1.02
CA VAL A 51 -0.61 0.96 2.18
C VAL A 51 -1.80 1.29 3.08
N ASP A 52 -1.69 0.94 4.35
CA ASP A 52 -2.63 1.34 5.40
C ASP A 52 -2.24 2.72 5.94
N LEU A 53 -3.09 3.73 5.70
CA LEU A 53 -2.82 5.11 6.08
C LEU A 53 -2.86 5.33 7.60
N SER A 54 -3.51 4.44 8.36
CA SER A 54 -3.59 4.53 9.82
C SER A 54 -2.27 4.19 10.51
N GLN A 55 -1.37 3.47 9.82
CA GLN A 55 -0.07 3.04 10.32
C GLN A 55 1.10 3.91 9.83
N ILE A 56 0.79 5.00 9.12
CA ILE A 56 1.82 5.92 8.63
C ILE A 56 2.05 7.01 9.67
N ASP A 57 3.29 7.14 10.14
CA ASP A 57 3.63 8.21 11.09
C ASP A 57 3.76 9.57 10.40
N HIS A 58 4.28 9.60 9.17
CA HIS A 58 4.57 10.82 8.42
C HIS A 58 4.15 10.68 6.95
N PHE A 59 3.43 11.67 6.43
CA PHE A 59 2.92 11.65 5.05
C PHE A 59 4.05 11.52 4.01
N GLU A 60 5.23 12.04 4.32
CA GLU A 60 6.42 11.94 3.50
C GLU A 60 6.83 10.48 3.21
N GLN A 61 6.49 9.53 4.11
CA GLN A 61 6.74 8.10 3.90
C GLN A 61 5.97 7.53 2.70
N VAL A 62 4.81 8.12 2.38
CA VAL A 62 3.94 7.65 1.29
C VAL A 62 4.00 8.55 0.07
N ALA A 63 4.35 9.83 0.24
CA ALA A 63 4.41 10.80 -0.85
C ALA A 63 5.34 10.35 -1.99
N GLY A 64 6.53 9.83 -1.68
CA GLY A 64 7.46 9.30 -2.69
C GLY A 64 6.89 8.08 -3.44
N LEU A 65 6.20 7.18 -2.74
CA LEU A 65 5.55 6.02 -3.36
C LEU A 65 4.38 6.43 -4.27
N ILE A 66 3.67 7.50 -3.92
CA ILE A 66 2.61 8.06 -4.76
C ILE A 66 3.21 8.63 -6.05
N GLU A 67 4.31 9.38 -5.96
CA GLU A 67 5.02 9.92 -7.11
C GLU A 67 5.55 8.80 -8.01
N ASP A 68 6.22 7.79 -7.45
CA ASP A 68 6.71 6.62 -8.20
C ASP A 68 5.56 5.88 -8.90
N SER A 69 4.46 5.64 -8.19
CA SER A 69 3.26 5.01 -8.76
C SER A 69 2.67 5.83 -9.91
N TYR A 70 2.68 7.16 -9.79
CA TYR A 70 2.24 8.05 -10.86
C TYR A 70 3.16 7.91 -12.08
N LEU A 71 4.48 7.96 -11.91
CA LEU A 71 5.44 7.81 -13.00
C LEU A 71 5.35 6.43 -13.68
N LEU A 72 5.13 5.35 -12.92
CA LEU A 72 4.94 4.00 -13.44
C LEU A 72 3.61 3.79 -14.18
N THR A 73 2.68 4.75 -14.09
CA THR A 73 1.38 4.74 -14.78
C THR A 73 1.23 5.84 -15.82
N ALA A 74 2.16 6.81 -15.84
CA ALA A 74 2.26 7.82 -16.88
C ALA A 74 2.53 7.14 -18.24
N LYS A 75 1.88 7.64 -19.28
CA LYS A 75 2.04 7.19 -20.67
C LYS A 75 2.97 8.12 -21.43
#